data_AF-A0A2P5AAW2-F1
#
_entry.id   AF-A0A2P5AAW2-F1
#
_cell.length_a   1.000
_cell.length_b   1.000
_cell.length_c   1.000
_cell.angle_alpha   90.00
_cell.angle_beta   90.00
_cell.angle_gamma   90.00
#
_symmetry.space_group_name_H-M   'P 1'
#
loop_
_entity.id
_entity.type
_entity.pdbx_description
1 polymer ?
#
loop_
_entity_poly.entity_id
_entity_poly.type
_entity_poly.pdbx_seq_one_letter_code
_entity_poly.pdbx_strand_id
1 'polypeptide(L)'
;MSFLKGISQLDTFRRWLSGLIDNRKPIQLPTGDATTGFFFHLQTPWKWLADEYIYTAFQLIRERLWLFPKTYRKKVALANTVYIVCMNGRWDAFRKISNKVKFLWDNQLTDYAKRDANNFQHGWEEIDLPVHMLTVYDSDQALYDNARVEEAMRPMMKMLPYFLLNVEGVADRDDLDLTTTTKPRDFDVRRLPPNVVP
;
A
#
# COMPACT_ATOMS: atom_id res chain seq x y z
N MET A 1 -3.33 -43.12 -12.22
CA MET A 1 -4.05 -41.90 -12.61
C MET A 1 -3.21 -41.14 -13.63
N SER A 2 -3.52 -41.35 -14.90
CA SER A 2 -2.86 -40.78 -16.07
C SER A 2 -3.58 -39.51 -16.53
N PHE A 3 -2.85 -38.70 -17.31
CA PHE A 3 -3.27 -37.51 -18.06
C PHE A 3 -3.65 -36.25 -17.26
N LEU A 4 -2.66 -35.37 -17.08
CA LEU A 4 -2.73 -33.90 -17.31
C LEU A 4 -1.35 -33.24 -17.07
N LYS A 5 -0.29 -33.80 -17.68
CA LYS A 5 0.92 -33.04 -18.00
C LYS A 5 0.64 -32.39 -19.36
N GLY A 6 0.37 -31.08 -19.45
CA GLY A 6 0.27 -30.49 -20.78
C GLY A 6 -0.26 -29.07 -20.96
N ILE A 7 -0.87 -28.43 -19.95
CA ILE A 7 -1.35 -27.04 -20.10
C ILE A 7 -0.85 -26.23 -18.91
N SER A 8 0.01 -25.25 -19.18
CA SER A 8 0.43 -24.29 -18.15
C SER A 8 -0.80 -23.49 -17.70
N GLN A 9 -0.87 -23.09 -16.42
CA GLN A 9 -1.95 -22.24 -15.92
C GLN A 9 -2.14 -20.97 -16.79
N LEU A 10 -1.05 -20.47 -17.38
CA LEU A 10 -1.05 -19.36 -18.32
C LEU A 10 -1.78 -19.68 -19.64
N ASP A 11 -1.60 -20.89 -20.19
CA ASP A 11 -2.32 -21.31 -21.39
C ASP A 11 -3.82 -21.48 -21.12
N THR A 12 -4.19 -22.11 -19.99
CA THR A 12 -5.59 -22.18 -19.55
C THR A 12 -6.21 -20.79 -19.41
N PHE A 13 -5.50 -19.86 -18.76
CA PHE A 13 -5.96 -18.48 -18.59
C PHE A 13 -6.14 -17.78 -19.95
N ARG A 14 -5.18 -17.89 -20.86
CA ARG A 14 -5.27 -17.29 -22.20
C ARG A 14 -6.45 -17.87 -23.01
N ARG A 15 -6.69 -19.17 -22.91
CA ARG A 15 -7.84 -19.83 -23.54
C ARG A 15 -9.17 -19.38 -22.94
N TRP A 16 -9.24 -19.21 -21.62
CA TRP A 16 -10.42 -18.65 -20.94
C TRP A 16 -10.67 -17.20 -21.38
N LEU A 17 -9.61 -16.37 -21.39
CA LEU A 17 -9.70 -14.95 -21.74
C LEU A 17 -10.15 -14.75 -23.20
N SER A 18 -9.68 -15.59 -24.11
CA SER A 18 -10.08 -15.57 -25.53
C SER A 18 -11.43 -16.23 -25.83
N GLY A 19 -12.06 -16.88 -24.85
CA GLY A 19 -13.32 -17.62 -25.04
C GLY A 19 -13.16 -18.97 -25.75
N LEU A 20 -11.94 -19.50 -25.87
CA LEU A 20 -11.67 -20.85 -26.37
C LEU A 20 -12.13 -21.96 -25.41
N ILE A 21 -12.36 -21.60 -24.14
CA ILE A 21 -13.07 -22.41 -23.14
C ILE A 21 -14.11 -21.54 -22.44
N ASP A 22 -15.04 -22.15 -21.71
CA ASP A 22 -16.13 -21.44 -21.04
C ASP A 22 -15.60 -20.34 -20.13
N ASN A 23 -16.06 -19.12 -20.37
CA ASN A 23 -15.69 -17.90 -19.64
C ASN A 23 -16.87 -17.19 -18.99
N ARG A 24 -18.04 -17.85 -18.90
CA ARG A 24 -19.21 -17.34 -18.16
C ARG A 24 -18.95 -17.27 -16.66
N LYS A 25 -18.12 -18.18 -16.14
CA LYS A 25 -17.69 -18.16 -14.75
C LYS A 25 -16.52 -17.16 -14.60
N PRO A 26 -16.68 -16.09 -13.78
CA PRO A 26 -15.59 -15.16 -13.51
C PRO A 26 -14.47 -15.84 -12.72
N ILE A 27 -13.28 -15.24 -12.78
CA ILE A 27 -12.17 -15.61 -11.92
C ILE A 27 -12.37 -14.91 -10.58
N GLN A 28 -12.33 -15.67 -9.49
CA GLN A 28 -12.38 -15.09 -8.15
C GLN A 28 -11.07 -14.37 -7.85
N LEU A 29 -11.14 -13.06 -7.64
CA LEU A 29 -10.06 -12.27 -7.06
C LEU A 29 -10.36 -12.00 -5.58
N PRO A 30 -9.34 -11.61 -4.79
CA PRO A 30 -9.55 -11.21 -3.39
C PRO A 30 -10.54 -10.04 -3.22
N THR A 31 -10.71 -9.24 -4.27
CA THR A 31 -11.58 -8.05 -4.32
C THR A 31 -12.98 -8.33 -4.87
N GLY A 32 -13.22 -9.53 -5.40
CA GLY A 32 -14.49 -9.93 -6.00
C GLY A 32 -14.34 -10.70 -7.30
N ASP A 33 -15.42 -10.79 -8.06
CA ASP A 33 -15.48 -11.55 -9.30
C ASP A 33 -14.89 -10.76 -10.48
N ALA A 34 -13.78 -11.24 -11.05
CA ALA A 34 -13.19 -10.66 -12.24
C ALA A 34 -13.67 -11.36 -13.51
N THR A 35 -14.43 -10.62 -14.31
CA THR A 35 -14.83 -11.05 -15.66
C THR A 35 -13.67 -10.89 -16.63
N THR A 36 -13.83 -11.40 -17.86
CA THR A 36 -12.87 -11.18 -18.94
C THR A 36 -12.64 -9.68 -19.20
N GLY A 37 -13.64 -8.83 -18.98
CA GLY A 37 -13.54 -7.37 -19.11
C GLY A 37 -12.46 -6.74 -18.23
N PHE A 38 -12.30 -7.23 -17.00
CA PHE A 38 -11.25 -6.79 -16.08
C PHE A 38 -9.86 -7.01 -16.71
N PHE A 39 -9.61 -8.23 -17.19
CA PHE A 39 -8.33 -8.59 -17.79
C PHE A 39 -8.11 -7.98 -19.17
N PHE A 40 -9.18 -7.79 -19.96
CA PHE A 40 -9.11 -7.05 -21.22
C PHE A 40 -8.66 -5.61 -20.99
N HIS A 41 -9.19 -4.94 -19.96
CA HIS A 41 -8.73 -3.59 -19.62
C HIS A 41 -7.26 -3.57 -19.24
N LEU A 42 -6.81 -4.52 -18.41
CA LEU A 42 -5.42 -4.63 -17.96
C LEU A 42 -4.43 -4.84 -19.12
N GLN A 43 -4.79 -5.63 -20.13
CA GLN A 43 -3.94 -5.88 -21.30
C GLN A 43 -4.08 -4.83 -22.40
N THR A 44 -5.04 -3.90 -22.30
CA THR A 44 -5.22 -2.87 -23.33
C THR A 44 -4.17 -1.78 -23.12
N PRO A 45 -3.28 -1.54 -24.10
CA PRO A 45 -2.29 -0.47 -24.00
C PRO A 45 -2.95 0.89 -23.76
N TRP A 46 -2.27 1.75 -23.02
CA TRP A 46 -2.67 3.14 -22.78
C TRP A 46 -3.97 3.35 -21.99
N LYS A 47 -4.56 2.29 -21.44
CA LYS A 47 -5.67 2.43 -20.50
C LYS A 47 -5.15 2.71 -19.09
N TRP A 48 -5.69 3.77 -18.48
CA TRP A 48 -5.49 4.05 -17.07
C TRP A 48 -6.11 2.96 -16.20
N LEU A 49 -5.37 2.51 -15.19
CA LEU A 49 -5.87 1.57 -14.20
C LEU A 49 -6.70 2.34 -13.16
N ALA A 50 -7.91 1.85 -12.91
CA ALA A 50 -8.73 2.34 -11.79
C ALA A 50 -8.22 1.80 -10.45
N ASP A 51 -8.69 2.40 -9.34
CA ASP A 51 -8.29 2.01 -7.98
C ASP A 51 -8.49 0.52 -7.67
N GLU A 52 -9.54 -0.10 -8.24
CA GLU A 52 -9.83 -1.54 -8.07
C GLU A 52 -8.66 -2.43 -8.51
N TYR A 53 -7.97 -2.07 -9.61
CA TYR A 53 -6.82 -2.82 -10.11
C TYR A 53 -5.63 -2.72 -9.17
N ILE A 54 -5.35 -1.52 -8.65
CA ILE A 54 -4.26 -1.28 -7.71
C ILE A 54 -4.54 -1.98 -6.38
N TYR A 55 -5.77 -1.88 -5.88
CA TYR A 55 -6.20 -2.53 -4.65
C TYR A 55 -6.08 -4.05 -4.76
N THR A 56 -6.53 -4.63 -5.87
CA THR A 56 -6.37 -6.05 -6.17
C THR A 56 -4.90 -6.47 -6.17
N ALA A 57 -4.04 -5.72 -6.86
CA ALA A 57 -2.61 -6.02 -6.91
C ALA A 57 -1.98 -5.98 -5.51
N PHE A 58 -2.32 -4.97 -4.69
CA PHE A 58 -1.80 -4.85 -3.33
C PHE A 58 -2.28 -5.99 -2.44
N GLN A 59 -3.54 -6.41 -2.55
CA GLN A 59 -4.05 -7.54 -1.77
C GLN A 59 -3.39 -8.86 -2.18
N LEU A 60 -3.17 -9.10 -3.48
CA LEU A 60 -2.42 -10.26 -3.97
C LEU A 60 -0.97 -10.25 -3.47
N ILE A 61 -0.32 -9.08 -3.43
CA ILE A 61 1.03 -8.95 -2.86
C ILE A 61 0.99 -9.28 -1.36
N ARG A 62 0.05 -8.73 -0.60
CA ARG A 62 -0.09 -9.03 0.84
C ARG A 62 -0.35 -10.52 1.08
N GLU A 63 -1.27 -11.13 0.35
CA GLU A 63 -1.54 -12.56 0.41
C GLU A 63 -0.27 -13.38 0.16
N ARG A 64 0.51 -13.00 -0.87
CA ARG A 64 1.77 -13.67 -1.19
C ARG A 64 2.79 -13.53 -0.06
N LEU A 65 2.93 -12.35 0.55
CA LEU A 65 3.83 -12.14 1.68
C LEU A 65 3.39 -12.98 2.90
N TRP A 66 2.08 -13.02 3.15
CA TRP A 66 1.46 -13.74 4.26
C TRP A 66 1.60 -15.26 4.16
N LEU A 67 1.38 -15.82 2.96
CA LEU A 67 1.45 -17.27 2.72
C LEU A 67 2.90 -17.79 2.67
N PHE A 68 3.88 -16.94 2.38
CA PHE A 68 5.28 -17.33 2.20
C PHE A 68 6.25 -16.57 3.14
N PRO A 69 6.04 -16.59 4.48
CA PRO A 69 6.79 -15.76 5.42
C PRO A 69 8.27 -16.17 5.54
N LYS A 70 8.63 -17.42 5.20
CA LYS A 70 10.03 -17.87 5.17
C LYS A 70 10.81 -17.28 4.00
N THR A 71 10.13 -17.05 2.88
CA THR A 71 10.68 -16.44 1.66
C THR A 71 10.74 -14.93 1.82
N TYR A 72 9.65 -14.33 2.30
CA TYR A 72 9.53 -12.88 2.50
C TYR A 72 9.59 -12.56 3.99
N ARG A 73 10.80 -12.51 4.54
CA ARG A 73 11.01 -12.34 5.99
C ARG A 73 10.64 -10.95 6.50
N LYS A 74 10.70 -9.94 5.63
CA LYS A 74 10.35 -8.56 6.00
C LYS A 74 8.84 -8.41 5.99
N LYS A 75 8.26 -8.10 7.15
CA LYS A 75 6.86 -7.68 7.26
C LYS A 75 6.73 -6.25 6.76
N VAL A 76 5.74 -6.02 5.91
CA VAL A 76 5.46 -4.71 5.31
C VAL A 76 3.97 -4.43 5.39
N ALA A 77 3.61 -3.16 5.53
CA ALA A 77 2.24 -2.69 5.33
C ALA A 77 2.12 -2.05 3.95
N LEU A 78 1.02 -2.36 3.25
CA LEU A 78 0.69 -1.79 1.94
C LEU A 78 -0.63 -1.03 2.04
N ALA A 79 -0.53 0.29 2.14
CA ALA A 79 -1.68 1.18 2.12
C ALA A 79 -1.98 1.59 0.66
N ASN A 80 -3.26 1.58 0.27
CA ASN A 80 -3.69 1.95 -1.08
C ASN A 80 -3.91 3.47 -1.21
N THR A 81 -4.37 3.90 -2.39
CA THR A 81 -4.62 5.31 -2.73
C THR A 81 -5.55 6.01 -1.74
N VAL A 82 -6.54 5.29 -1.21
CA VAL A 82 -7.50 5.81 -0.22
C VAL A 82 -6.80 6.31 1.05
N TYR A 83 -5.77 5.61 1.54
CA TYR A 83 -5.02 6.05 2.72
C TYR A 83 -4.38 7.42 2.52
N ILE A 84 -3.74 7.64 1.36
CA ILE A 84 -3.11 8.92 1.02
C ILE A 84 -4.15 10.04 0.90
N VAL A 85 -5.31 9.76 0.27
CA VAL A 85 -6.42 10.71 0.17
C VAL A 85 -6.93 11.09 1.56
N CYS A 86 -7.14 10.11 2.46
CA CYS A 86 -7.59 10.36 3.83
C CYS A 86 -6.57 11.19 4.62
N MET A 87 -5.27 10.87 4.52
CA MET A 87 -4.21 11.65 5.17
C MET A 87 -4.22 13.09 4.65
N ASN A 88 -4.23 13.30 3.34
CA ASN A 88 -4.26 14.64 2.75
C ASN A 88 -5.51 15.43 3.15
N GLY A 89 -6.68 14.78 3.21
CA GLY A 89 -7.93 15.40 3.68
C GLY A 89 -7.86 15.91 5.12
N ARG A 90 -6.98 15.34 5.95
CA ARG A 90 -6.78 15.75 7.35
C ARG A 90 -5.76 16.87 7.54
N TRP A 91 -4.97 17.18 6.51
CA TRP A 91 -3.85 18.11 6.61
C TRP A 91 -4.25 19.51 7.09
N ASP A 92 -5.37 20.06 6.62
CA ASP A 92 -5.84 21.39 7.00
C ASP A 92 -6.28 21.49 8.45
N ALA A 93 -6.99 20.48 8.94
CA ALA A 93 -7.38 20.41 10.35
C ALA A 93 -6.14 20.18 11.22
N PHE A 94 -5.28 19.25 10.81
CA PHE A 94 -4.04 18.94 11.51
C PHE A 94 -3.16 20.17 11.61
N ARG A 95 -2.93 20.95 10.55
CA ARG A 95 -2.04 22.13 10.60
C ARG A 95 -2.54 23.24 11.53
N LYS A 96 -3.86 23.36 11.72
CA LYS A 96 -4.49 24.44 12.52
C LYS A 96 -4.57 24.15 14.02
N ILE A 97 -4.59 22.88 14.44
CA ILE A 97 -4.68 22.53 15.87
C ILE A 97 -3.41 22.94 16.62
N SER A 98 -3.53 23.47 17.84
CA SER A 98 -2.36 23.84 18.66
C SER A 98 -1.67 22.61 19.27
N ASN A 99 -2.46 21.67 19.79
CA ASN A 99 -1.96 20.42 20.36
C ASN A 99 -2.10 19.26 19.36
N LYS A 100 -1.03 19.00 18.61
CA LYS A 100 -0.97 17.93 17.59
C LYS A 100 -1.08 16.51 18.19
N VAL A 101 -0.61 16.32 19.43
CA VAL A 101 -0.64 15.01 20.11
C VAL A 101 -2.09 14.57 20.37
N LYS A 102 -2.99 15.53 20.61
CA LYS A 102 -4.43 15.28 20.81
C LYS A 102 -5.24 15.33 19.51
N PHE A 103 -4.59 15.30 18.35
CA PHE A 103 -5.31 15.29 17.08
C PHE A 103 -6.10 13.99 16.93
N LEU A 104 -7.40 14.10 16.62
CA LEU A 104 -8.28 12.96 16.44
C LEU A 104 -8.15 12.42 15.01
N TRP A 105 -7.68 11.19 14.89
CA TRP A 105 -7.59 10.46 13.63
C TRP A 105 -8.90 9.76 13.30
N ASP A 106 -9.16 9.57 12.01
CA ASP A 106 -10.32 8.80 11.56
C ASP A 106 -10.15 7.32 11.85
N ASN A 107 -11.25 6.67 12.24
CA ASN A 107 -11.29 5.21 12.39
C ASN A 107 -10.76 4.52 11.13
N GLN A 108 -11.17 4.99 9.95
CA GLN A 108 -10.70 4.46 8.67
C GLN A 108 -9.18 4.53 8.51
N LEU A 109 -8.52 5.60 8.97
CA LEU A 109 -7.05 5.69 8.96
C LEU A 109 -6.43 4.71 9.95
N THR A 110 -6.98 4.63 11.16
CA THR A 110 -6.49 3.71 12.20
C THR A 110 -6.68 2.24 11.83
N ASP A 111 -7.67 1.91 11.01
CA ASP A 111 -7.94 0.53 10.57
C ASP A 111 -6.87 0.01 9.60
N TYR A 112 -6.16 0.89 8.85
CA TYR A 112 -4.96 0.50 8.10
C TYR A 112 -3.81 0.04 8.99
N ALA A 113 -3.76 0.54 10.22
CA ALA A 113 -2.68 0.22 11.15
C ALA A 113 -2.94 -1.07 11.93
N LYS A 114 -4.19 -1.53 11.99
CA LYS A 114 -4.59 -2.76 12.68
C LYS A 114 -4.31 -3.98 11.82
N ARG A 115 -4.09 -5.11 12.49
CA ARG A 115 -4.03 -6.42 11.83
C ARG A 115 -5.40 -6.80 11.29
N ASP A 116 -5.44 -7.26 10.04
CA ASP A 116 -6.63 -7.82 9.41
C ASP A 116 -6.26 -9.06 8.60
N ALA A 117 -6.58 -10.23 9.15
CA ALA A 117 -6.26 -11.51 8.54
C ALA A 117 -7.07 -11.76 7.25
N ASN A 118 -8.27 -11.20 7.11
CA ASN A 118 -9.09 -11.36 5.91
C ASN A 118 -8.50 -10.56 4.73
N ASN A 119 -7.78 -9.47 5.04
CA ASN A 119 -7.07 -8.64 4.07
C ASN A 119 -5.56 -8.91 4.01
N PHE A 120 -5.09 -9.98 4.65
CA PHE A 120 -3.67 -10.36 4.75
C PHE A 120 -2.77 -9.22 5.25
N GLN A 121 -3.33 -8.34 6.07
CA GLN A 121 -2.68 -7.13 6.57
C GLN A 121 -2.05 -7.41 7.93
N HIS A 122 -0.75 -7.16 8.04
CA HIS A 122 -0.07 -7.08 9.32
C HIS A 122 -0.43 -5.77 10.03
N GLY A 123 -0.56 -5.85 11.34
CA GLY A 123 -0.58 -4.65 12.17
C GLY A 123 0.76 -3.91 12.06
N TRP A 124 0.72 -2.58 12.11
CA TRP A 124 1.91 -1.75 11.93
C TRP A 124 2.90 -1.87 13.10
N GLU A 125 2.46 -2.38 14.24
CA GLU A 125 3.32 -2.80 15.34
C GLU A 125 4.27 -3.94 14.93
N GLU A 126 3.88 -4.76 13.96
CA GLU A 126 4.67 -5.91 13.50
C GLU A 126 5.62 -5.57 12.34
N ILE A 127 5.48 -4.43 11.68
CA ILE A 127 6.25 -4.11 10.46
C ILE A 127 7.56 -3.40 10.79
N ASP A 128 8.56 -3.60 9.94
CA ASP A 128 9.81 -2.85 10.01
C ASP A 128 9.60 -1.44 9.42
N LEU A 129 9.36 -0.47 10.31
CA LEU A 129 9.18 0.94 9.97
C LEU A 129 10.56 1.59 9.80
N PRO A 130 10.83 2.27 8.67
CA PRO A 130 12.09 2.97 8.49
C PRO A 130 12.22 4.10 9.53
N VAL A 131 13.39 4.21 10.15
CA VAL A 131 13.69 5.30 11.10
C VAL A 131 13.67 6.63 10.36
N HIS A 132 12.59 7.39 10.51
CA HIS A 132 12.43 8.77 10.07
C HIS A 132 12.76 9.02 8.58
N MET A 133 12.50 8.06 7.69
CA MET A 133 12.74 8.20 6.25
C MET A 133 11.54 7.72 5.44
N LEU A 134 10.99 8.60 4.62
CA LEU A 134 10.01 8.32 3.58
C LEU A 134 10.71 8.32 2.22
N THR A 135 10.38 7.33 1.42
CA THR A 135 11.01 7.13 0.13
C THR A 135 9.94 7.16 -0.94
N VAL A 136 10.06 8.08 -1.90
CA VAL A 136 9.04 8.37 -2.91
C VAL A 136 9.49 7.87 -4.25
N TYR A 137 8.69 7.01 -4.84
CA TYR A 137 8.82 6.61 -6.23
C TYR A 137 7.82 7.35 -7.10
N ASP A 138 8.30 7.92 -8.19
CA ASP A 138 7.49 8.59 -9.18
C ASP A 138 7.97 8.20 -10.58
N SER A 139 7.14 7.42 -11.28
CA SER A 139 7.49 6.86 -12.58
C SER A 139 7.39 7.87 -13.71
N ASP A 140 6.56 8.93 -13.57
CA ASP A 140 6.46 9.98 -14.60
C ASP A 140 7.51 11.09 -14.42
N GLN A 141 8.22 11.05 -13.29
CA GLN A 141 9.27 11.99 -12.90
C GLN A 141 8.78 13.45 -12.77
N ALA A 142 7.49 13.68 -12.53
CA ALA A 142 6.94 14.99 -12.21
C ALA A 142 7.56 15.57 -10.92
N LEU A 143 7.95 14.71 -9.98
CA LEU A 143 8.69 15.08 -8.77
C LEU A 143 10.20 15.11 -9.03
N TYR A 144 10.62 15.98 -9.96
CA TYR A 144 11.98 15.98 -10.51
C TYR A 144 13.06 16.54 -9.55
N ASP A 145 12.68 17.26 -8.50
CA ASP A 145 13.58 17.79 -7.47
C ASP A 145 13.07 17.55 -6.04
N ASN A 146 13.94 17.76 -5.05
CA ASN A 146 13.61 17.55 -3.65
C ASN A 146 12.51 18.51 -3.14
N ALA A 147 12.43 19.74 -3.68
CA ALA A 147 11.44 20.72 -3.23
C ALA A 147 10.02 20.29 -3.62
N ARG A 148 9.84 19.73 -4.82
CA ARG A 148 8.59 19.13 -5.29
C ARG A 148 8.19 17.92 -4.48
N VAL A 149 9.15 17.05 -4.18
CA VAL A 149 8.93 15.88 -3.32
C VAL A 149 8.49 16.31 -1.92
N GLU A 150 9.18 17.27 -1.31
CA GLU A 150 8.81 17.83 -0.02
C GLU A 150 7.44 18.51 -0.06
N GLU A 151 7.12 19.24 -1.12
CA GLU A 151 5.80 19.88 -1.29
C GLU A 151 4.69 18.83 -1.32
N ALA A 152 4.82 17.81 -2.18
CA ALA A 152 3.84 16.74 -2.35
C ALA A 152 3.69 15.88 -1.09
N MET A 153 4.79 15.59 -0.40
CA MET A 153 4.80 14.72 0.77
C MET A 153 4.69 15.47 2.10
N ARG A 154 4.61 16.80 2.10
CA ARG A 154 4.51 17.63 3.31
C ARG A 154 3.44 17.15 4.30
N PRO A 155 2.23 16.76 3.87
CA PRO A 155 1.24 16.21 4.78
C PRO A 155 1.77 14.94 5.47
N MET A 156 2.29 13.99 4.70
CA MET A 156 2.83 12.73 5.23
C MET A 156 4.03 12.94 6.15
N MET A 157 4.99 13.78 5.74
CA MET A 157 6.18 14.13 6.54
C MET A 157 5.85 14.57 7.96
N LYS A 158 4.80 15.39 8.07
CA LYS A 158 4.43 16.07 9.31
C LYS A 158 3.38 15.33 10.11
N MET A 159 2.47 14.60 9.46
CA MET A 159 1.38 13.90 10.12
C MET A 159 1.75 12.48 10.53
N LEU A 160 2.56 11.78 9.74
CA LEU A 160 2.87 10.36 9.99
C LEU A 160 3.45 10.12 11.39
N PRO A 161 4.44 10.89 11.90
CA PRO A 161 4.92 10.71 13.27
C PRO A 161 3.81 10.76 14.33
N TYR A 162 2.89 11.72 14.21
CA TYR A 162 1.79 11.89 15.14
C TYR A 162 0.70 10.83 14.97
N PHE A 163 0.51 10.33 13.76
CA PHE A 163 -0.36 9.19 13.51
C PHE A 163 0.20 7.92 14.17
N LEU A 164 1.50 7.66 14.02
CA LEU A 164 2.16 6.49 14.60
C LEU A 164 2.10 6.47 16.15
N LEU A 165 2.13 7.64 16.80
CA LEU A 165 1.89 7.75 18.25
C LEU A 165 0.49 7.26 18.69
N ASN A 166 -0.47 7.20 17.77
CA ASN A 166 -1.83 6.74 18.04
C ASN A 166 -2.05 5.27 17.62
N VAL A 167 -1.01 4.59 17.11
CA VAL A 167 -1.08 3.18 16.75
C VAL A 167 -0.59 2.35 17.93
N GLU A 168 -1.49 1.51 18.45
CA GLU A 168 -1.20 0.58 19.55
C GLU A 168 0.02 -0.30 19.21
N GLY A 169 0.94 -0.46 20.15
CA GLY A 169 2.16 -1.25 19.98
C GLY A 169 3.24 -0.59 19.12
N VAL A 170 2.95 0.48 18.36
CA VAL A 170 3.97 1.29 17.68
C VAL A 170 4.50 2.40 18.58
N ALA A 171 3.62 3.04 19.37
CA ALA A 171 4.01 4.13 20.27
C ALA A 171 5.02 3.69 21.35
N ASP A 172 4.99 2.41 21.73
CA ASP A 172 5.84 1.82 22.79
C ASP A 172 7.16 1.25 22.24
N ARG A 173 7.46 1.44 20.95
CA ARG A 173 8.64 0.87 20.31
C ARG A 173 9.90 1.69 20.60
N ASP A 174 10.86 1.08 21.28
CA ASP A 174 12.16 1.70 21.58
C ASP A 174 13.01 2.01 20.33
N ASP A 175 12.76 1.32 19.21
CA ASP A 175 13.50 1.53 17.94
C ASP A 175 12.93 2.69 17.10
N LEU A 176 11.73 3.16 17.44
CA LEU A 176 11.11 4.35 16.88
C LEU A 176 11.09 5.40 17.99
N ASP A 177 12.13 6.24 18.04
CA ASP A 177 12.25 7.36 18.99
C ASP A 177 11.16 8.43 18.75
N LEU A 178 9.90 8.08 19.06
CA LEU A 178 8.70 8.90 18.87
C LEU A 178 8.33 9.65 20.15
N THR A 179 8.85 9.22 21.30
CA THR A 179 8.38 9.61 22.64
C THR A 179 9.32 10.56 23.39
N THR A 180 10.57 10.73 22.96
CA THR A 180 11.55 11.59 23.68
C THR A 180 11.35 13.09 23.47
N THR A 181 10.42 13.49 22.61
CA THR A 181 10.17 14.90 22.31
C THR A 181 8.69 15.22 22.44
N THR A 182 8.37 16.33 23.10
CA THR A 182 7.02 16.95 23.15
C THR A 182 6.42 17.23 21.76
N LYS A 183 7.22 17.01 20.71
CA LYS A 183 6.91 17.09 19.29
C LYS A 183 7.76 16.04 18.53
N PRO A 184 7.17 14.98 17.99
CA PRO A 184 7.86 14.02 17.12
C PRO A 184 8.59 14.71 15.97
N ARG A 185 9.71 14.14 15.57
CA ARG A 185 10.52 14.62 14.44
C ARG A 185 9.81 14.35 13.12
N ASP A 186 9.86 15.32 12.20
CA ASP A 186 9.41 15.15 10.82
C ASP A 186 10.22 14.03 10.13
N PHE A 187 9.58 13.23 9.27
CA PHE A 187 10.31 12.27 8.44
C PHE A 187 11.11 13.02 7.36
N ASP A 188 12.33 12.56 7.12
CA ASP A 188 13.09 12.90 5.91
C ASP A 188 12.38 12.32 4.70
N VAL A 189 12.37 13.01 3.56
CA VAL A 189 11.78 12.48 2.32
C VAL A 189 12.85 12.43 1.25
N ARG A 190 12.97 11.27 0.64
CA ARG A 190 13.92 11.02 -0.43
C ARG A 190 13.21 10.53 -1.66
N ARG A 191 13.56 11.12 -2.80
CA ARG A 191 13.20 10.57 -4.09
C ARG A 191 14.00 9.30 -4.33
N LEU A 192 13.35 8.24 -4.83
CA LEU A 192 14.07 7.13 -5.41
C LEU A 192 14.64 7.52 -6.76
N PRO A 193 15.94 7.26 -6.99
CA PRO A 193 16.53 7.43 -8.31
C PRO A 193 15.78 6.57 -9.35
N PRO A 194 15.56 7.05 -10.59
CA PRO A 194 14.87 6.28 -11.63
C PRO A 194 15.52 4.93 -11.95
N ASN A 195 16.83 4.81 -11.72
CA ASN A 195 17.64 3.62 -11.96
C ASN A 195 17.66 2.61 -10.80
N VAL A 196 16.93 2.87 -9.71
CA VAL A 196 16.86 1.98 -8.54
C VAL A 196 15.65 1.04 -8.60
N VAL A 197 14.71 1.26 -9.52
CA VAL A 197 13.57 0.34 -9.73
C VAL A 197 13.95 -0.71 -10.78
N PRO A 198 13.91 -2.01 -10.44
CA PRO A 198 14.24 -3.10 -11.36
C PRO A 198 13.29 -3.21 -12.55
#